data_AF-A0A2A4XY37-F1
#
_entry.id   AF-A0A2A4XY37-F1
#
_cell.length_a   1.000
_cell.length_b   1.000
_cell.length_c   1.000
_cell.angle_alpha   90.00
_cell.angle_beta   90.00
_cell.angle_gamma   90.00
#
_symmetry.space_group_name_H-M   'P 1'
#
loop_
_entity.id
_entity.type
_entity.pdbx_description
1 polymer ?
#
loop_
_entity_poly.entity_id
_entity_poly.type
_entity_poly.pdbx_seq_one_letter_code
_entity_poly.pdbx_strand_id
1 'polypeptide(L)'
;MMLPPLKPIPMKDRVSMIFLEHGQVDVIDGAFVLVDKGGVRTHIPVGSVACIMLEPGTRISHAAIKLAATVGTLIVWVGEAGVRLYASGQPGGARCDRLLYQAKLALDEDLRLKVVRKMFSMRFGEDAPSRRSVNQLRGIEGARVRKMYQLLAKRHGVEWHGRRYDPKDWKKGDVVNQCISAATSCLYGISEAAILAAGYAPAVGFLHTGKPLSFVYDIADILKFETVVPLAFQVAAKRPNKPDREVRLACRDLFRSDKMLKKLIPLIEEVLAAGDIEPPKPPEDAVPPAIPEPSSIGDTGHRSG
;
A
#
# COMPACT_ATOMS: atom_id res chain seq x y z
N MET A 1 13.75 40.25 -1.37
CA MET A 1 12.61 39.71 -0.60
C MET A 1 12.82 38.20 -0.52
N MET A 2 13.09 37.66 0.67
CA MET A 2 13.33 36.21 0.83
C MET A 2 11.97 35.52 0.77
N LEU A 3 11.79 34.56 -0.15
CA LEU A 3 10.57 33.76 -0.18
C LEU A 3 10.40 33.02 1.15
N PRO A 4 9.17 32.88 1.67
CA PRO A 4 8.94 32.13 2.89
C PRO A 4 9.49 30.69 2.75
N PRO A 5 10.04 30.10 3.83
CA PRO A 5 10.56 28.74 3.76
C PRO A 5 9.48 27.77 3.30
N LEU A 6 9.82 26.88 2.37
CA LEU A 6 8.91 25.85 1.90
C LEU A 6 8.50 24.95 3.07
N LYS A 7 7.19 24.86 3.30
CA LYS A 7 6.60 23.98 4.30
C LYS A 7 5.71 22.94 3.63
N PRO A 8 5.66 21.71 4.16
CA PRO A 8 4.62 20.74 3.84
C PRO A 8 3.22 21.37 3.91
N ILE A 9 2.28 21.01 3.03
CA ILE A 9 0.84 21.30 3.26
C ILE A 9 0.15 20.13 3.97
N PRO A 10 -1.00 20.29 4.64
CA PRO A 10 -1.69 19.20 5.33
C PRO A 10 -2.02 18.04 4.39
N MET A 11 -1.89 16.81 4.89
CA MET A 11 -2.05 15.60 4.06
C MET A 11 -3.45 15.49 3.42
N LYS A 12 -4.49 15.96 4.13
CA LYS A 12 -5.88 15.99 3.65
C LYS A 12 -6.08 16.90 2.42
N ASP A 13 -5.21 17.90 2.26
CA ASP A 13 -5.28 18.90 1.19
C ASP A 13 -4.37 18.52 0.01
N ARG A 14 -3.71 17.35 0.08
CA ARG A 14 -2.85 16.84 -0.98
C ARG A 14 -3.59 15.89 -1.90
N VAL A 15 -3.18 15.91 -3.16
CA VAL A 15 -3.42 14.81 -4.08
C VAL A 15 -2.70 13.57 -3.53
N SER A 16 -3.43 12.46 -3.41
CA SER A 16 -2.93 11.26 -2.74
C SER A 16 -1.66 10.71 -3.38
N MET A 17 -1.54 10.76 -4.71
CA MET A 17 -0.31 10.35 -5.40
C MET A 17 -0.34 10.64 -6.90
N ILE A 18 0.85 10.57 -7.50
CA ILE A 18 1.04 10.58 -8.95
C ILE A 18 2.03 9.49 -9.36
N PHE A 19 1.96 9.08 -10.62
CA PHE A 19 2.90 8.16 -11.25
C PHE A 19 3.76 8.91 -12.26
N LEU A 20 5.07 8.67 -12.23
CA LEU A 20 6.02 9.19 -13.20
C LEU A 20 6.72 8.01 -13.87
N GLU A 21 6.80 8.05 -15.19
CA GLU A 21 7.45 7.03 -16.02
C GLU A 21 8.33 7.71 -17.07
N HIS A 22 9.36 6.99 -17.54
CA HIS A 22 10.16 7.36 -18.72
C HIS A 22 10.62 8.83 -18.78
N GLY A 23 11.60 9.19 -17.96
CA GLY A 23 12.20 10.52 -17.96
C GLY A 23 13.17 10.76 -16.81
N GLN A 24 13.78 11.94 -16.79
CA GLN A 24 14.59 12.44 -15.69
C GLN A 24 13.75 13.39 -14.85
N VAL A 25 13.55 13.04 -13.59
CA VAL A 25 12.97 13.91 -12.58
C VAL A 25 14.05 14.82 -12.02
N ASP A 26 13.84 16.13 -12.13
CA ASP A 26 14.80 17.15 -11.71
C ASP A 26 14.11 18.38 -11.11
N VAL A 27 14.93 19.36 -10.70
CA VAL A 27 14.46 20.68 -10.26
C VAL A 27 14.97 21.74 -11.23
N ILE A 28 14.05 22.45 -11.86
CA ILE A 28 14.36 23.59 -12.75
C ILE A 28 13.64 24.81 -12.17
N ASP A 29 14.40 25.88 -11.90
CA ASP A 29 13.90 27.13 -11.29
C ASP A 29 13.07 26.91 -10.01
N GLY A 30 13.47 25.92 -9.20
CA GLY A 30 12.79 25.56 -7.96
C GLY A 30 11.52 24.72 -8.15
N ALA A 31 11.11 24.43 -9.39
CA ALA A 31 9.98 23.57 -9.69
C ALA A 31 10.41 22.11 -9.89
N PHE A 32 9.63 21.17 -9.36
CA PHE A 32 9.83 19.74 -9.59
C PHE A 32 9.29 19.39 -10.98
N VAL A 33 10.13 18.80 -11.83
CA VAL A 33 9.79 18.55 -13.24
C VAL A 33 10.19 17.16 -13.68
N LEU A 34 9.44 16.62 -14.66
CA LEU A 34 9.82 15.45 -15.44
C LEU A 34 10.32 15.93 -16.80
N VAL A 35 11.56 15.60 -17.14
CA VAL A 35 12.23 15.93 -18.40
C VAL A 35 12.38 14.66 -19.23
N ASP A 36 11.96 14.68 -20.49
CA ASP A 36 12.19 13.58 -21.42
C ASP A 36 13.08 14.03 -22.60
N LYS A 37 13.16 13.22 -23.66
CA LYS A 37 13.96 13.52 -24.85
C LYS A 37 13.53 14.81 -25.58
N GLY A 38 12.31 15.30 -25.35
CA GLY A 38 11.76 16.53 -25.92
C GLY A 38 11.90 17.76 -25.03
N GLY A 39 12.53 17.65 -23.85
CA GLY A 39 12.66 18.74 -22.89
C GLY A 39 11.75 18.57 -21.67
N VAL A 40 11.33 19.67 -21.04
CA VAL A 40 10.43 19.61 -19.87
C VAL A 40 9.07 19.09 -20.33
N ARG A 41 8.74 17.86 -19.93
CA ARG A 41 7.50 17.19 -20.28
C ARG A 41 6.37 17.61 -19.36
N THR A 42 6.64 17.69 -18.06
CA THR A 42 5.60 17.88 -17.04
C THR A 42 6.12 18.65 -15.82
N HIS A 43 5.43 19.72 -15.43
CA HIS A 43 5.59 20.34 -14.11
C HIS A 43 4.76 19.60 -13.07
N ILE A 44 5.36 19.29 -11.93
CA ILE A 44 4.74 18.53 -10.86
C ILE A 44 4.66 19.43 -9.62
N PRO A 45 3.47 19.71 -9.09
CA PRO A 45 3.33 20.45 -7.85
C PRO A 45 3.67 19.53 -6.67
N VAL A 46 4.96 19.24 -6.48
CA VAL A 46 5.43 18.21 -5.53
C VAL A 46 4.88 18.41 -4.12
N GLY A 47 4.81 19.66 -3.64
CA GLY A 47 4.26 19.95 -2.31
C GLY A 47 2.77 19.66 -2.13
N SER A 48 1.99 19.57 -3.21
CA SER A 48 0.58 19.19 -3.16
C SER A 48 0.35 17.70 -3.38
N VAL A 49 1.41 16.89 -3.41
CA VAL A 49 1.32 15.44 -3.60
C VAL A 49 1.81 14.73 -2.34
N ALA A 50 1.08 13.72 -1.88
CA ALA A 50 1.48 12.94 -0.72
C ALA A 50 2.59 11.92 -1.06
N CYS A 51 2.47 11.27 -2.22
CA CYS A 51 3.39 10.22 -2.67
C CYS A 51 3.65 10.29 -4.19
N ILE A 52 4.91 10.19 -4.61
CA ILE A 52 5.30 10.04 -6.02
C ILE A 52 5.78 8.60 -6.24
N MET A 53 5.12 7.92 -7.18
CA MET A 53 5.44 6.58 -7.60
C MET A 53 6.33 6.64 -8.85
N LEU A 54 7.59 6.27 -8.71
CA LEU A 54 8.58 6.24 -9.79
C LEU A 54 8.56 4.86 -10.47
N GLU A 55 8.03 4.83 -11.69
CA GLU A 55 7.94 3.62 -12.53
C GLU A 55 9.26 3.36 -13.31
N PRO A 56 9.42 2.18 -13.96
CA PRO A 56 10.62 1.88 -14.73
C PRO A 56 10.95 2.94 -15.80
N GLY A 57 12.24 3.21 -15.96
CA GLY A 57 12.74 4.23 -16.89
C GLY A 57 12.77 5.65 -16.33
N THR A 58 12.44 5.86 -15.06
CA THR A 58 12.72 7.13 -14.37
C THR A 58 14.14 7.19 -13.83
N ARG A 59 14.78 8.36 -13.95
CA ARG A 59 15.97 8.75 -13.18
C ARG A 59 15.57 9.95 -12.32
N ILE A 60 16.14 10.11 -11.13
CA ILE A 60 15.82 11.25 -10.25
C ILE A 60 17.10 11.90 -9.75
N SER A 61 17.16 13.23 -9.80
CA SER A 61 18.31 13.99 -9.33
C SER A 61 18.31 14.13 -7.80
N HIS A 62 19.49 14.42 -7.24
CA HIS A 62 19.60 14.75 -5.82
C HIS A 62 18.75 15.98 -5.45
N ALA A 63 18.70 17.00 -6.32
CA ALA A 63 17.92 18.20 -6.09
C ALA A 63 16.42 17.89 -5.97
N ALA A 64 15.90 16.99 -6.82
CA ALA A 64 14.53 16.53 -6.74
C ALA A 64 14.23 15.77 -5.44
N ILE A 65 15.10 14.85 -5.03
CA ILE A 65 14.95 14.16 -3.73
C ILE A 65 14.97 15.14 -2.56
N LYS A 66 15.91 16.10 -2.56
CA LYS A 66 15.99 17.14 -1.53
C LYS A 66 14.69 17.95 -1.47
N LEU A 67 14.18 18.41 -2.62
CA LEU A 67 12.95 19.20 -2.66
C LEU A 67 11.74 18.40 -2.18
N ALA A 68 11.57 17.16 -2.65
CA ALA A 68 10.51 16.26 -2.20
C ALA A 68 10.56 16.05 -0.67
N ALA A 69 11.75 15.83 -0.12
CA ALA A 69 11.94 15.68 1.32
C ALA A 69 11.59 16.96 2.09
N THR A 70 11.97 18.14 1.58
CA THR A 70 11.63 19.44 2.19
C THR A 70 10.12 19.68 2.27
N VAL A 71 9.37 19.30 1.24
CA VAL A 71 7.90 19.44 1.25
C VAL A 71 7.17 18.23 1.84
N GLY A 72 7.91 17.23 2.32
CA GLY A 72 7.37 16.01 2.92
C GLY A 72 6.56 15.15 1.94
N THR A 73 7.06 14.98 0.72
CA THR A 73 6.48 14.08 -0.29
C THR A 73 7.24 12.77 -0.31
N LEU A 74 6.53 11.65 -0.10
CA LEU A 74 7.10 10.32 -0.14
C LEU A 74 7.52 9.97 -1.58
N ILE A 75 8.71 9.39 -1.76
CA ILE A 75 9.15 8.85 -3.06
C ILE A 75 9.16 7.33 -2.96
N VAL A 76 8.48 6.64 -3.86
CA VAL A 76 8.47 5.17 -3.90
C VAL A 76 8.86 4.69 -5.28
N TRP A 77 9.87 3.84 -5.36
CA TRP A 77 10.26 3.18 -6.59
C TRP A 77 9.45 1.91 -6.76
N VAL A 78 8.72 1.84 -7.85
CA VAL A 78 7.80 0.76 -8.15
C VAL A 78 7.98 0.21 -9.55
N GLY A 79 7.44 -0.99 -9.80
CA GLY A 79 7.16 -1.46 -11.15
C GLY A 79 5.99 -0.70 -11.77
N GLU A 80 5.68 -0.97 -13.05
CA GLU A 80 4.55 -0.35 -13.75
C GLU A 80 3.25 -0.42 -12.92
N ALA A 81 2.59 0.72 -12.70
CA ALA A 81 1.45 0.92 -11.80
C ALA A 81 1.50 0.22 -10.43
N GLY A 82 2.68 0.14 -9.81
CA GLY A 82 2.77 -0.37 -8.43
C GLY A 82 2.76 -1.89 -8.31
N VAL A 83 2.89 -2.65 -9.41
CA VAL A 83 2.90 -4.12 -9.39
C VAL A 83 4.07 -4.74 -8.60
N ARG A 84 5.03 -3.92 -8.18
CA ARG A 84 6.13 -4.29 -7.31
C ARG A 84 6.61 -3.04 -6.61
N LEU A 85 6.97 -3.15 -5.33
CA LEU A 85 7.75 -2.14 -4.63
C LEU A 85 9.22 -2.55 -4.62
N TYR A 86 10.11 -1.62 -4.95
CA TYR A 86 11.56 -1.83 -4.95
C TYR A 86 12.24 -1.13 -3.79
N ALA A 87 11.91 0.14 -3.59
CA ALA A 87 12.48 0.99 -2.55
C ALA A 87 11.51 2.12 -2.21
N SER A 88 11.68 2.71 -1.03
CA SER A 88 11.04 3.97 -0.65
C SER A 88 12.09 4.93 -0.09
N GLY A 89 12.01 6.19 -0.51
CA GLY A 89 12.84 7.30 -0.06
C GLY A 89 12.07 8.11 0.95
N GLN A 90 12.70 8.35 2.11
CA GLN A 90 12.03 8.84 3.32
C GLN A 90 10.90 7.90 3.79
N PRO A 91 11.21 6.71 4.37
CA PRO A 91 10.21 5.95 5.13
C PRO A 91 9.72 6.72 6.39
N GLY A 92 10.29 7.90 6.68
CA GLY A 92 9.88 8.82 7.74
C GLY A 92 8.55 9.55 7.52
N GLY A 93 7.66 9.03 6.66
CA GLY A 93 6.22 9.21 6.81
C GLY A 93 5.68 8.56 8.09
N ALA A 94 6.52 7.78 8.80
CA ALA A 94 6.40 7.41 10.20
C ALA A 94 6.20 8.63 11.11
N ARG A 95 4.97 9.13 11.10
CA ARG A 95 4.37 9.83 12.21
C ARG A 95 4.49 8.92 13.43
N CYS A 96 5.29 9.31 14.41
CA CYS A 96 5.54 8.49 15.60
C CYS A 96 4.20 8.09 16.25
N ASP A 97 3.24 9.01 16.26
CA ASP A 97 1.87 8.77 16.70
C ASP A 97 1.14 7.71 15.87
N ARG A 98 1.28 7.68 14.54
CA ARG A 98 0.69 6.62 13.68
C ARG A 98 1.33 5.26 13.92
N LEU A 99 2.66 5.22 14.08
CA LEU A 99 3.38 4.00 14.39
C LEU A 99 3.04 3.47 15.79
N LEU A 100 3.02 4.35 16.80
CA LEU A 100 2.66 4.01 18.17
C LEU A 100 1.19 3.59 18.27
N TYR A 101 0.30 4.23 17.51
CA TYR A 101 -1.10 3.83 17.40
C TYR A 101 -1.23 2.41 16.84
N GLN A 102 -0.60 2.13 15.69
CA GLN A 102 -0.59 0.80 15.09
C GLN A 102 0.03 -0.25 16.03
N ALA A 103 1.13 0.09 16.70
CA ALA A 103 1.80 -0.79 17.64
C ALA A 103 0.91 -1.07 18.87
N LYS A 104 0.25 -0.06 19.43
CA LYS A 104 -0.69 -0.22 20.55
C LYS A 104 -1.85 -1.14 20.18
N LEU A 105 -2.44 -0.95 18.99
CA LEU A 105 -3.49 -1.83 18.48
C LEU A 105 -3.00 -3.28 18.30
N ALA A 106 -1.75 -3.48 17.90
CA ALA A 106 -1.20 -4.81 17.63
C ALA A 106 -0.73 -5.55 18.90
N LEU A 107 -0.28 -4.82 19.92
CA LEU A 107 0.27 -5.37 21.17
C LEU A 107 -0.82 -5.70 22.21
N ASP A 108 -1.96 -5.04 22.16
CA ASP A 108 -3.11 -5.34 23.02
C ASP A 108 -4.02 -6.38 22.34
N GLU A 109 -4.24 -7.53 22.98
CA GLU A 109 -4.98 -8.64 22.38
C GLU A 109 -6.47 -8.33 22.12
N ASP A 110 -7.10 -7.49 22.95
CA ASP A 110 -8.50 -7.11 22.75
C ASP A 110 -8.65 -6.12 21.59
N LEU A 111 -7.76 -5.12 21.51
CA LEU A 111 -7.72 -4.19 20.38
C LEU A 111 -7.39 -4.91 19.08
N ARG A 112 -6.41 -5.81 19.11
CA ARG A 112 -6.04 -6.64 17.97
C ARG A 112 -7.21 -7.49 17.50
N LEU A 113 -7.98 -8.09 18.42
CA LEU A 113 -9.16 -8.87 18.06
C LEU A 113 -10.22 -8.01 17.38
N LYS A 114 -10.46 -6.77 17.84
CA LYS A 114 -11.39 -5.83 17.17
C LYS A 114 -10.95 -5.55 15.72
N VAL A 115 -9.67 -5.26 15.50
CA VAL A 115 -9.12 -5.01 14.16
C VAL A 115 -9.28 -6.25 13.27
N VAL A 116 -8.92 -7.45 13.75
CA VAL A 116 -9.08 -8.70 12.98
C VAL A 116 -10.55 -8.96 12.62
N ARG A 117 -11.49 -8.68 13.53
CA ARG A 117 -12.93 -8.84 13.26
C ARG A 117 -13.41 -7.86 12.19
N LYS A 118 -12.93 -6.61 12.20
CA LYS A 118 -13.23 -5.63 11.16
C LYS A 118 -12.68 -6.05 9.80
N MET A 119 -11.45 -6.56 9.76
CA MET A 119 -10.88 -7.09 8.51
C MET A 119 -11.70 -8.27 7.97
N PHE A 120 -12.15 -9.17 8.86
CA PHE A 120 -13.02 -10.29 8.47
C PHE A 120 -14.33 -9.80 7.86
N SER A 121 -14.97 -8.80 8.50
CA SER A 121 -16.27 -8.31 8.02
C SER A 121 -16.17 -7.58 6.69
N MET A 122 -15.13 -6.74 6.50
CA MET A 122 -14.86 -6.11 5.22
C MET A 122 -14.62 -7.13 4.10
N ARG A 123 -13.89 -8.21 4.41
CA ARG A 123 -13.55 -9.22 3.41
C ARG A 123 -14.72 -10.08 2.96
N PHE A 124 -15.64 -10.41 3.87
CA PHE A 124 -16.73 -11.35 3.60
C PHE A 124 -18.10 -10.68 3.50
N GLY A 125 -18.21 -9.38 3.79
CA GLY A 125 -19.47 -8.64 3.78
C GLY A 125 -20.43 -9.02 4.92
N GLU A 126 -19.93 -9.68 5.96
CA GLU A 126 -20.74 -10.13 7.11
C GLU A 126 -19.90 -10.18 8.38
N ASP A 127 -20.56 -10.05 9.53
CA ASP A 127 -19.86 -10.06 10.81
C ASP A 127 -19.16 -11.39 11.11
N ALA A 128 -17.96 -11.28 11.69
CA ALA A 128 -17.26 -12.43 12.22
C ALA A 128 -18.11 -13.12 13.31
N PRO A 129 -18.19 -14.45 13.36
CA PRO A 129 -18.93 -15.15 14.41
C PRO A 129 -18.48 -14.69 15.81
N SER A 130 -19.45 -14.46 16.71
CA SER A 130 -19.19 -14.04 18.09
C SER A 130 -18.42 -15.11 18.87
N ARG A 131 -17.64 -14.69 19.89
CA ARG A 131 -16.89 -15.58 20.81
C ARG A 131 -15.90 -16.52 20.10
N ARG A 132 -15.25 -16.03 19.05
CA ARG A 132 -14.18 -16.76 18.34
C ARG A 132 -12.84 -16.07 18.52
N SER A 133 -11.80 -16.85 18.81
CA SER A 133 -10.42 -16.36 18.82
C SER A 133 -9.89 -16.13 17.40
N VAL A 134 -8.79 -15.38 17.27
CA VAL A 134 -8.11 -15.13 15.97
C VAL A 134 -7.81 -16.44 15.22
N ASN A 135 -7.32 -17.47 15.93
CA ASN A 135 -7.02 -18.77 15.32
C ASN A 135 -8.26 -19.48 14.77
N GLN A 136 -9.40 -19.35 15.45
CA GLN A 136 -10.66 -19.92 14.98
C GLN A 136 -11.20 -19.19 13.75
N LEU A 137 -11.09 -17.85 13.73
CA LEU A 137 -11.45 -17.05 12.56
C LEU A 137 -10.61 -17.42 11.33
N ARG A 138 -9.30 -17.63 11.51
CA ARG A 138 -8.39 -18.10 10.45
C ARG A 138 -8.81 -19.44 9.85
N GLY A 139 -9.30 -20.37 10.68
CA GLY A 139 -9.80 -21.67 10.22
C GLY A 139 -11.05 -21.54 9.32
N ILE A 140 -11.99 -20.69 9.72
CA ILE A 140 -13.22 -20.39 8.96
C ILE A 140 -12.87 -19.72 7.63
N GLU A 141 -12.00 -18.72 7.68
CA GLU A 141 -11.49 -18.01 6.51
C GLU A 141 -10.85 -18.97 5.50
N GLY A 142 -9.96 -19.87 5.96
CA GLY A 142 -9.30 -20.85 5.10
C GLY A 142 -10.26 -21.77 4.37
N ALA A 143 -11.34 -22.21 5.03
CA ALA A 143 -12.38 -23.03 4.39
C ALA A 143 -13.14 -22.25 3.30
N ARG A 144 -13.50 -20.98 3.57
CA ARG A 144 -14.18 -20.11 2.60
C ARG A 144 -13.30 -19.83 1.39
N VAL A 145 -12.03 -19.48 1.61
CA VAL A 145 -11.04 -19.22 0.57
C VAL A 145 -10.90 -20.42 -0.38
N ARG A 146 -10.82 -21.65 0.15
CA ARG A 146 -10.79 -22.86 -0.69
C ARG A 146 -12.02 -22.98 -1.57
N LYS A 147 -13.22 -22.70 -1.04
CA LYS A 147 -14.47 -22.71 -1.80
C LYS A 147 -14.51 -21.62 -2.87
N MET A 148 -14.03 -20.42 -2.58
CA MET A 148 -13.96 -19.31 -3.55
C MET A 148 -13.07 -19.65 -4.73
N TYR A 149 -11.90 -20.27 -4.50
CA TYR A 149 -11.05 -20.76 -5.59
C TYR A 149 -11.76 -21.79 -6.47
N GLN A 150 -12.46 -22.76 -5.87
CA GLN A 150 -13.22 -23.77 -6.63
C GLN A 150 -14.33 -23.14 -7.48
N LEU A 151 -15.04 -22.14 -6.95
CA LEU A 151 -16.08 -21.42 -7.69
C LEU A 151 -15.51 -20.61 -8.85
N LEU A 152 -14.38 -19.92 -8.66
CA LEU A 152 -13.71 -19.18 -9.73
C LEU A 152 -13.16 -20.12 -10.82
N ALA A 153 -12.57 -21.24 -10.41
CA ALA A 153 -12.12 -22.28 -11.34
C ALA A 153 -13.27 -22.77 -12.24
N LYS A 154 -14.42 -23.11 -11.63
CA LYS A 154 -15.61 -23.53 -12.36
C LYS A 154 -16.16 -22.42 -13.27
N ARG A 155 -16.22 -21.18 -12.78
CA ARG A 155 -16.73 -20.02 -13.55
C ARG A 155 -15.90 -19.73 -14.80
N HIS A 156 -14.58 -19.86 -14.71
CA HIS A 156 -13.65 -19.55 -15.78
C HIS A 156 -13.23 -20.77 -16.61
N GLY A 157 -13.75 -21.97 -16.31
CA GLY A 157 -13.39 -23.20 -17.03
C GLY A 157 -11.92 -23.60 -16.88
N VAL A 158 -11.33 -23.33 -15.71
CA VAL A 158 -9.93 -23.62 -15.39
C VAL A 158 -9.84 -24.84 -14.49
N GLU A 159 -8.99 -25.80 -14.81
CA GLU A 159 -8.70 -26.94 -13.93
C GLU A 159 -8.00 -26.45 -12.66
N TRP A 160 -8.49 -26.89 -11.50
CA TRP A 160 -7.99 -26.44 -10.20
C TRP A 160 -7.71 -27.61 -9.27
N HIS A 161 -6.43 -27.80 -8.96
CA HIS A 161 -5.99 -28.85 -8.04
C HIS A 161 -5.50 -28.28 -6.70
N GLY A 162 -5.96 -27.09 -6.32
CA GLY A 162 -5.55 -26.41 -5.10
C GLY A 162 -4.40 -25.41 -5.30
N ARG A 163 -4.19 -24.58 -4.28
CA ARG A 163 -3.14 -23.55 -4.29
C ARG A 163 -1.79 -24.22 -4.02
N ARG A 164 -0.98 -24.43 -5.05
CA ARG A 164 0.33 -25.07 -4.98
C ARG A 164 1.37 -24.25 -5.72
N TYR A 165 2.44 -23.88 -5.03
CA TYR A 165 3.59 -23.21 -5.63
C TYR A 165 4.85 -23.59 -4.86
N ASP A 166 5.96 -23.72 -5.57
CA ASP A 166 7.29 -23.90 -4.97
C ASP A 166 7.98 -22.53 -4.93
N PRO A 167 8.26 -21.96 -3.74
CA PRO A 167 8.98 -20.70 -3.61
C PRO A 167 10.37 -20.71 -4.27
N LYS A 168 10.98 -21.89 -4.45
CA LYS A 168 12.31 -22.06 -5.05
C LYS A 168 12.26 -22.37 -6.54
N ASP A 169 11.11 -22.76 -7.07
CA ASP A 169 10.94 -23.15 -8.47
C ASP A 169 9.59 -22.69 -9.04
N TRP A 170 9.61 -21.50 -9.64
CA TRP A 170 8.43 -20.87 -10.23
C TRP A 170 7.77 -21.72 -11.32
N LYS A 171 8.56 -22.45 -12.12
CA LYS A 171 8.06 -23.16 -13.32
C LYS A 171 7.31 -24.44 -12.98
N LYS A 172 7.42 -24.95 -11.75
CA LYS A 172 6.67 -26.12 -11.29
C LYS A 172 5.19 -25.86 -11.00
N GLY A 173 4.79 -24.60 -10.80
CA GLY A 173 3.39 -24.24 -10.63
C GLY A 173 2.62 -24.37 -11.95
N ASP A 174 1.38 -24.85 -11.91
CA ASP A 174 0.49 -24.77 -13.06
C ASP A 174 0.20 -23.29 -13.44
N VAL A 175 -0.31 -23.08 -14.66
CA VAL A 175 -0.52 -21.73 -15.22
C VAL A 175 -1.39 -20.87 -14.32
N VAL A 176 -2.44 -21.45 -13.71
CA VAL A 176 -3.34 -20.70 -12.82
C VAL A 176 -2.66 -20.32 -11.51
N ASN A 177 -1.84 -21.18 -10.92
CA ASN A 177 -1.05 -20.85 -9.73
C ASN A 177 0.01 -19.79 -10.02
N GLN A 178 0.65 -19.82 -11.20
CA GLN A 178 1.56 -18.75 -11.65
C GLN A 178 0.81 -17.42 -11.78
N CYS A 179 -0.37 -17.43 -12.43
CA CYS A 179 -1.21 -16.25 -12.59
C CYS A 179 -1.62 -15.66 -11.23
N ILE A 180 -2.12 -16.49 -10.30
CA ILE A 180 -2.52 -16.04 -8.95
C ILE A 180 -1.32 -15.46 -8.21
N SER A 181 -0.15 -16.12 -8.27
CA SER A 181 1.07 -15.62 -7.63
C SER A 181 1.50 -14.27 -8.19
N ALA A 182 1.48 -14.09 -9.52
CA ALA A 182 1.81 -12.83 -10.18
C ALA A 182 0.82 -11.73 -9.79
N ALA A 183 -0.48 -12.01 -9.83
CA ALA A 183 -1.55 -11.08 -9.49
C ALA A 183 -1.47 -10.63 -8.03
N THR A 184 -1.25 -11.60 -7.13
CA THR A 184 -1.12 -11.35 -5.69
C THR A 184 0.13 -10.53 -5.38
N SER A 185 1.25 -10.81 -6.06
CA SER A 185 2.46 -9.99 -5.96
C SER A 185 2.21 -8.55 -6.38
N CYS A 186 1.37 -8.32 -7.39
CA CYS A 186 0.98 -6.97 -7.81
C CYS A 186 0.19 -6.26 -6.71
N LEU A 187 -0.78 -6.96 -6.11
CA LEU A 187 -1.59 -6.42 -5.02
C LEU A 187 -0.75 -6.10 -3.78
N TYR A 188 0.24 -6.92 -3.46
CA TYR A 188 1.14 -6.66 -2.34
C TYR A 188 1.98 -5.39 -2.56
N GLY A 189 2.51 -5.18 -3.76
CA GLY A 189 3.29 -3.97 -4.07
C GLY A 189 2.49 -2.68 -3.88
N ILE A 190 1.25 -2.66 -4.37
CA ILE A 190 0.37 -1.48 -4.25
C ILE A 190 -0.15 -1.29 -2.82
N SER A 191 -0.41 -2.37 -2.08
CA SER A 191 -0.78 -2.30 -0.66
C SER A 191 0.37 -1.80 0.22
N GLU A 192 1.61 -2.25 -0.03
CA GLU A 192 2.78 -1.77 0.69
C GLU A 192 3.01 -0.28 0.47
N ALA A 193 2.88 0.19 -0.78
CA ALA A 193 2.95 1.61 -1.10
C ALA A 193 1.86 2.42 -0.38
N ALA A 194 0.62 1.91 -0.29
CA ALA A 194 -0.47 2.56 0.43
C ALA A 194 -0.19 2.67 1.94
N ILE A 195 0.31 1.59 2.56
CA ILE A 195 0.67 1.53 3.98
C ILE A 195 1.76 2.56 4.31
N LEU A 196 2.81 2.63 3.48
CA LEU A 196 3.88 3.61 3.65
C LEU A 196 3.37 5.04 3.45
N ALA A 197 2.52 5.28 2.45
CA ALA A 197 1.91 6.59 2.20
C ALA A 197 0.98 7.04 3.34
N ALA A 198 0.32 6.10 4.02
CA ALA A 198 -0.51 6.36 5.21
C ALA A 198 0.32 6.55 6.50
N GLY A 199 1.64 6.33 6.45
CA GLY A 199 2.53 6.52 7.60
C GLY A 199 2.57 5.36 8.59
N TYR A 200 2.17 4.16 8.14
CA TYR A 200 2.16 2.93 8.91
C TYR A 200 3.32 2.00 8.58
N ALA A 201 3.59 1.03 9.46
CA ALA A 201 4.63 0.03 9.28
C ALA A 201 4.10 -1.23 8.56
N PRO A 202 4.68 -1.62 7.41
CA PRO A 202 4.35 -2.88 6.72
C PRO A 202 4.53 -4.15 7.56
N ALA A 203 5.44 -4.12 8.55
CA ALA A 203 5.80 -5.27 9.36
C ALA A 203 4.85 -5.54 10.54
N VAL A 204 4.06 -4.55 10.97
CA VAL A 204 3.20 -4.67 12.16
C VAL A 204 1.77 -5.07 11.76
N GLY A 205 1.57 -6.37 11.57
CA GLY A 205 0.25 -6.95 11.24
C GLY A 205 -0.52 -7.45 12.47
N PHE A 206 -1.78 -7.80 12.23
CA PHE A 206 -2.77 -8.24 13.19
C PHE A 206 -3.10 -9.73 13.02
N LEU A 207 -3.51 -10.12 11.80
CA LEU A 207 -3.82 -11.50 11.47
C LEU A 207 -2.55 -12.27 11.07
N HIS A 208 -1.69 -11.64 10.27
CA HIS A 208 -0.35 -12.13 9.94
C HIS A 208 0.69 -11.46 10.83
N THR A 209 1.55 -12.23 11.51
CA THR A 209 2.59 -11.70 12.40
C THR A 209 3.97 -12.34 12.09
N GLY A 210 5.05 -11.66 12.48
CA GLY A 210 6.42 -12.18 12.39
C GLY A 210 7.07 -12.14 10.99
N LYS A 211 6.44 -11.49 10.01
CA LYS A 211 7.00 -11.33 8.66
C LYS A 211 7.20 -9.84 8.32
N PRO A 212 8.19 -9.48 7.49
CA PRO A 212 8.44 -8.08 7.10
C PRO A 212 7.24 -7.37 6.43
N LEU A 213 6.33 -8.14 5.81
CA LEU A 213 5.16 -7.65 5.08
C LEU A 213 3.84 -8.09 5.73
N SER A 214 3.86 -8.36 7.03
CA SER A 214 2.71 -8.85 7.78
C SER A 214 1.43 -8.02 7.57
N PHE A 215 1.51 -6.69 7.70
CA PHE A 215 0.36 -5.81 7.51
C PHE A 215 -0.04 -5.67 6.02
N VAL A 216 0.91 -5.83 5.11
CA VAL A 216 0.63 -5.86 3.66
C VAL A 216 -0.28 -7.04 3.33
N TYR A 217 -0.01 -8.22 3.90
CA TYR A 217 -0.84 -9.40 3.70
C TYR A 217 -2.24 -9.20 4.29
N ASP A 218 -2.34 -8.60 5.47
CA ASP A 218 -3.59 -8.28 6.13
C ASP A 218 -4.50 -7.42 5.25
N ILE A 219 -3.99 -6.30 4.74
CA ILE A 219 -4.78 -5.37 3.92
C ILE A 219 -5.08 -5.94 2.53
N ALA A 220 -4.09 -6.56 1.87
CA ALA A 220 -4.28 -7.13 0.54
C ALA A 220 -5.34 -8.24 0.54
N ASP A 221 -5.38 -9.07 1.58
CA ASP A 221 -6.28 -10.20 1.63
C ASP A 221 -7.77 -9.82 1.72
N ILE A 222 -8.08 -8.60 2.17
CA ILE A 222 -9.44 -8.04 2.16
C ILE A 222 -9.95 -7.91 0.72
N LEU A 223 -9.12 -7.37 -0.18
CA LEU A 223 -9.50 -7.04 -1.56
C LEU A 223 -9.17 -8.16 -2.57
N LYS A 224 -8.34 -9.13 -2.17
CA LYS A 224 -7.73 -10.14 -3.05
C LYS A 224 -8.74 -10.89 -3.93
N PHE A 225 -9.86 -11.30 -3.35
CA PHE A 225 -10.88 -12.09 -4.06
C PHE A 225 -11.95 -11.26 -4.77
N GLU A 226 -12.05 -9.97 -4.45
CA GLU A 226 -12.90 -9.03 -5.19
C GLU A 226 -12.22 -8.56 -6.48
N THR A 227 -10.88 -8.48 -6.47
CA THR A 227 -10.10 -7.84 -7.53
C THR A 227 -9.20 -8.82 -8.29
N VAL A 228 -8.00 -9.08 -7.77
CA VAL A 228 -6.89 -9.66 -8.54
C VAL A 228 -7.00 -11.17 -8.77
N VAL A 229 -7.67 -11.92 -7.89
CA VAL A 229 -7.82 -13.37 -8.08
C VAL A 229 -8.79 -13.70 -9.22
N PRO A 230 -10.01 -13.13 -9.31
CA PRO A 230 -10.86 -13.31 -10.48
C PRO A 230 -10.14 -12.96 -11.79
N LEU A 231 -9.37 -11.87 -11.80
CA LEU A 231 -8.55 -11.47 -12.94
C LEU A 231 -7.51 -12.54 -13.31
N ALA A 232 -6.82 -13.11 -12.33
CA ALA A 232 -5.85 -14.18 -12.56
C ALA A 232 -6.49 -15.42 -13.20
N PHE A 233 -7.69 -15.82 -12.78
CA PHE A 233 -8.43 -16.92 -13.39
C PHE A 233 -8.86 -16.59 -14.82
N GLN A 234 -9.32 -15.36 -15.06
CA GLN A 234 -9.68 -14.89 -16.40
C GLN A 234 -8.49 -14.92 -17.36
N VAL A 235 -7.30 -14.49 -16.92
CA VAL A 235 -6.07 -14.56 -17.72
C VAL A 235 -5.65 -16.02 -17.93
N ALA A 236 -5.65 -16.85 -16.88
CA ALA A 236 -5.28 -18.26 -16.98
C ALA A 236 -6.18 -19.04 -17.96
N ALA A 237 -7.48 -18.71 -18.03
CA ALA A 237 -8.42 -19.33 -18.98
C ALA A 237 -8.04 -19.11 -20.45
N LYS A 238 -7.31 -18.03 -20.77
CA LYS A 238 -6.81 -17.74 -22.13
C LYS A 238 -5.58 -18.57 -22.52
N ARG A 239 -5.00 -19.33 -21.58
CA ARG A 239 -3.80 -20.15 -21.76
C ARG A 239 -2.63 -19.37 -22.39
N PRO A 240 -2.22 -18.25 -21.79
CA PRO A 240 -1.19 -17.39 -22.37
C PRO A 240 0.19 -18.05 -22.34
N ASN A 241 1.01 -17.75 -23.34
CA ASN A 241 2.41 -18.22 -23.40
C ASN A 241 3.29 -17.57 -22.32
N LYS A 242 2.94 -16.34 -21.87
CA LYS A 242 3.66 -15.56 -20.85
C LYS A 242 2.69 -15.09 -19.76
N PRO A 243 2.18 -16.00 -18.91
CA PRO A 243 1.11 -15.71 -17.94
C PRO A 243 1.46 -14.54 -17.02
N ASP A 244 2.70 -14.50 -16.49
CA ASP A 244 3.13 -13.47 -15.56
C ASP A 244 3.05 -12.06 -16.15
N ARG A 245 3.44 -11.92 -17.42
CA ARG A 245 3.42 -10.63 -18.11
C ARG A 245 1.99 -10.17 -18.33
N GLU A 246 1.12 -11.05 -18.82
CA GLU A 246 -0.28 -10.72 -19.08
C GLU A 246 -1.02 -10.36 -17.79
N VAL A 247 -0.78 -11.10 -16.71
CA VAL A 247 -1.37 -10.79 -15.41
C VAL A 247 -0.87 -9.46 -14.88
N ARG A 248 0.42 -9.15 -14.96
CA ARG A 248 0.95 -7.86 -14.50
C ARG A 248 0.34 -6.68 -15.26
N LEU A 249 0.24 -6.78 -16.59
CA LEU A 249 -0.42 -5.77 -17.42
C LEU A 249 -1.91 -5.62 -17.05
N ALA A 250 -2.60 -6.73 -16.85
CA ALA A 250 -4.00 -6.70 -16.46
C ALA A 250 -4.20 -6.11 -15.05
N CYS A 251 -3.34 -6.43 -14.08
CA CYS A 251 -3.35 -5.81 -12.75
C CYS A 251 -3.06 -4.32 -12.82
N ARG A 252 -2.10 -3.90 -13.65
CA ARG A 252 -1.78 -2.48 -13.89
C ARG A 252 -3.00 -1.72 -14.37
N ASP A 253 -3.70 -2.26 -15.37
CA ASP A 253 -4.89 -1.63 -15.96
C ASP A 253 -6.07 -1.62 -14.97
N LEU A 254 -6.24 -2.71 -14.19
CA LEU A 254 -7.22 -2.79 -13.11
C LEU A 254 -6.97 -1.73 -12.03
N PHE A 255 -5.74 -1.60 -11.54
CA PHE A 255 -5.42 -0.66 -10.47
C PHE A 255 -5.61 0.80 -10.89
N ARG A 256 -5.30 1.13 -12.15
CA ARG A 256 -5.53 2.46 -12.73
C ARG A 256 -7.03 2.75 -12.86
N SER A 257 -7.79 1.85 -13.48
CA SER A 257 -9.23 2.03 -13.71
C SER A 257 -10.03 2.08 -12.41
N ASP A 258 -9.70 1.23 -11.44
CA ASP A 258 -10.39 1.15 -10.15
C ASP A 258 -9.89 2.19 -9.13
N LYS A 259 -8.87 2.97 -9.49
CA LYS A 259 -8.20 3.93 -8.59
C LYS A 259 -7.78 3.28 -7.27
N MET A 260 -7.20 2.08 -7.35
CA MET A 260 -7.05 1.16 -6.21
C MET A 260 -6.36 1.80 -5.00
N LEU A 261 -5.30 2.58 -5.24
CA LEU A 261 -4.61 3.30 -4.17
C LEU A 261 -5.47 4.31 -3.42
N LYS A 262 -6.40 4.98 -4.11
CA LYS A 262 -7.35 5.91 -3.48
C LYS A 262 -8.33 5.19 -2.56
N LYS A 263 -8.59 3.91 -2.80
CA LYS A 263 -9.43 3.06 -1.92
C LYS A 263 -8.63 2.45 -0.76
N LEU A 264 -7.36 2.10 -0.99
CA LEU A 264 -6.53 1.43 0.02
C LEU A 264 -6.25 2.29 1.25
N ILE A 265 -5.98 3.59 1.11
CA ILE A 265 -5.69 4.46 2.26
C ILE A 265 -6.90 4.57 3.20
N PRO A 266 -8.11 4.93 2.73
CA PRO A 266 -9.31 4.91 3.58
C PRO A 266 -9.58 3.53 4.20
N LEU A 267 -9.37 2.45 3.45
CA LEU A 267 -9.52 1.08 3.97
C LEU A 267 -8.59 0.82 5.16
N ILE A 268 -7.32 1.22 5.07
CA ILE A 268 -6.34 1.07 6.17
C ILE A 268 -6.80 1.84 7.41
N GLU A 269 -7.22 3.09 7.24
CA GLU A 269 -7.73 3.92 8.34
C GLU A 269 -8.97 3.30 8.99
N GLU A 270 -9.92 2.80 8.19
CA GLU A 270 -11.15 2.18 8.69
C GLU A 270 -10.88 0.85 9.42
N VAL A 271 -9.89 0.06 8.95
CA VAL A 271 -9.45 -1.16 9.63
C VAL A 271 -8.89 -0.83 11.01
N LEU A 272 -8.01 0.16 11.12
CA LEU A 272 -7.36 0.51 12.37
C LEU A 272 -8.30 1.23 13.35
N ALA A 273 -9.19 2.08 12.84
CA ALA A 273 -10.20 2.80 13.63
C ALA A 273 -11.12 1.86 14.43
N ALA A 274 -11.29 0.61 13.98
CA ALA A 274 -12.07 -0.41 14.71
C ALA A 274 -11.49 -0.77 16.09
N GLY A 275 -10.23 -0.42 16.38
CA GLY A 275 -9.69 -0.51 17.73
C GLY A 275 -10.43 0.38 18.75
N ASP A 276 -11.08 1.44 18.27
CA ASP A 276 -11.86 2.39 19.07
C ASP A 276 -11.02 3.04 20.18
N ILE A 277 -9.83 3.52 19.79
CA ILE A 277 -8.93 4.28 20.65
C ILE A 277 -8.44 5.52 19.90
N GLU A 278 -8.12 6.57 20.66
CA GLU A 278 -7.33 7.68 20.14
C GLU A 278 -5.84 7.29 20.04
N PRO A 279 -5.06 7.94 19.14
CA PRO A 279 -3.61 7.81 19.12
C PRO A 279 -3.01 8.06 20.52
N PRO A 280 -2.01 7.26 20.94
CA PRO A 280 -1.40 7.42 22.25
C PRO A 280 -0.74 8.80 22.38
N LYS A 281 -1.00 9.47 23.51
CA LYS A 281 -0.32 10.72 23.88
C LYS A 281 1.15 10.44 24.24
N PRO A 282 2.05 11.41 24.06
CA PRO A 282 3.41 11.32 24.60
C PRO A 282 3.39 11.08 26.12
N PRO A 283 4.39 10.36 26.68
CA PRO A 283 4.58 10.24 28.13
C PRO A 283 4.67 11.61 28.81
N GLU A 284 4.22 11.72 30.07
CA GLU A 284 4.26 12.99 30.83
C GLU A 284 5.69 13.49 31.09
N ASP A 285 6.64 12.57 31.21
CA ASP A 285 8.07 12.82 31.40
C ASP A 285 8.83 13.01 30.07
N ALA A 286 8.14 12.98 28.94
CA ALA A 286 8.76 13.19 27.64
C ALA A 286 9.29 14.62 27.52
N VAL A 287 10.61 14.74 27.32
CA VAL A 287 11.24 16.02 27.01
C VAL A 287 10.77 16.48 25.64
N PRO A 288 10.24 17.72 25.49
CA PRO A 288 9.82 18.23 24.19
C PRO A 288 11.03 18.29 23.24
N PRO A 289 10.79 18.29 21.91
CA PRO A 289 11.85 18.43 20.93
C PRO A 289 12.74 19.65 21.24
N ALA A 290 14.07 19.46 21.23
CA ALA A 290 15.03 20.51 21.52
C ALA A 290 14.92 21.72 20.56
N ILE A 291 14.38 21.48 19.36
CA ILE A 291 13.98 22.50 18.40
C ILE A 291 12.45 22.42 18.33
N PRO A 292 11.72 23.46 18.79
CA PRO A 292 10.27 23.49 18.67
C PRO A 292 9.87 23.39 17.20
N GLU A 293 8.89 22.55 16.90
CA GLU A 293 8.21 22.56 15.59
C GLU A 293 7.65 23.99 15.35
N PRO A 294 7.95 24.64 14.22
CA PRO A 294 7.36 25.94 13.87
C PRO A 294 5.83 25.96 14.01
N SER A 295 5.24 27.15 14.11
CA SER A 295 3.77 27.25 14.07
C SER A 295 3.22 26.69 12.75
N SER A 296 2.31 25.71 12.88
CA SER A 296 1.52 25.11 11.81
C SER A 296 0.17 25.81 11.71
N ILE A 297 -0.28 26.09 10.48
CA ILE A 297 -1.65 26.57 10.19
C ILE A 297 -2.60 25.39 9.92
N GLY A 298 -2.07 24.16 9.85
CA GLY A 298 -2.83 22.92 9.66
C GLY A 298 -3.20 22.23 10.97
N ASP A 299 -4.27 21.42 10.92
CA ASP A 299 -4.75 20.59 12.04
C ASP A 299 -3.65 19.72 12.68
N THR A 300 -3.93 19.22 13.89
CA THR A 300 -3.10 18.30 14.67
C THR A 300 -2.43 17.21 13.81
N GLY A 301 -1.10 17.27 13.71
CA GLY A 301 -0.29 16.31 12.94
C GLY A 301 0.33 16.81 11.65
N HIS A 302 0.50 18.12 11.51
CA HIS A 302 1.25 18.77 10.45
C HIS A 302 2.75 18.87 10.80
N ARG A 303 3.64 18.60 9.84
CA ARG A 303 5.07 18.93 9.99
C ARG A 303 5.27 20.39 9.71
N SER A 304 5.76 21.06 10.72
CA SER A 304 6.22 22.42 10.65
C SER A 304 7.73 22.32 10.72
N GLY A 305 8.41 22.37 9.58
CA GLY A 305 9.86 22.62 9.45
C GLY A 305 10.79 21.69 10.21
#